data_AF-A0A662KF77-F1
#
_entry.id   AF-A0A662KF77-F1
#
_cell.length_a   1.000
_cell.length_b   1.000
_cell.length_c   1.000
_cell.angle_alpha   90.00
_cell.angle_beta   90.00
_cell.angle_gamma   90.00
#
_symmetry.space_group_name_H-M   'P 1'
#
loop_
_entity.id
_entity.type
_entity.pdbx_description
1 polymer ?
#
loop_
_entity_poly.entity_id
_entity_poly.type
_entity_poly.pdbx_seq_one_letter_code
_entity_poly.pdbx_strand_id
1 'polypeptide(L)'
;VRNGPNAYIFRFVKRRSLKRQSSKRLLKFIEGKFRTLPFAERWLLRYFPREKYYSAFLDLLSSKALMAYPVFLEASGGVVAQAEHTILVSHDGAIILT
;
A
#
# COMPACT_ATOMS: atom_id res chain seq x y z
N VAL A 1 -15.19 -0.20 -12.24
CA VAL A 1 -15.00 0.28 -10.85
C VAL A 1 -14.55 1.74 -10.85
N ARG A 2 -14.83 2.47 -9.77
CA ARG A 2 -14.35 3.84 -9.52
C ARG A 2 -13.56 3.90 -8.22
N ASN A 3 -12.68 4.88 -8.07
CA ASN A 3 -11.96 5.09 -6.82
C ASN A 3 -12.91 5.64 -5.75
N GLY A 4 -12.97 4.95 -4.62
CA GLY A 4 -13.62 5.44 -3.42
C GLY A 4 -12.78 6.50 -2.69
N PRO A 5 -13.36 7.20 -1.71
CA PRO A 5 -12.69 8.28 -0.99
C PRO A 5 -11.62 7.77 0.00
N ASN A 6 -11.68 6.50 0.37
CA ASN A 6 -10.81 5.90 1.38
C ASN A 6 -9.73 5.02 0.75
N ALA A 7 -8.57 4.97 1.38
CA ALA A 7 -7.48 4.06 1.04
C ALA A 7 -6.93 3.42 2.32
N TYR A 8 -6.69 2.10 2.27
CA TYR A 8 -6.20 1.33 3.42
C TYR A 8 -4.97 0.50 3.09
N ILE A 9 -4.61 0.42 1.81
CA ILE A 9 -3.44 -0.28 1.28
C ILE A 9 -2.51 0.77 0.69
N PHE A 10 -1.22 0.64 0.99
CA PHE A 10 -0.20 1.60 0.61
C PHE A 10 1.04 0.87 0.12
N ARG A 11 1.88 1.55 -0.66
CA ARG A 11 3.14 0.99 -1.13
C ARG A 11 4.23 2.05 -1.09
N PHE A 12 5.42 1.66 -0.68
CA PHE A 12 6.60 2.49 -0.84
C PHE A 12 6.99 2.59 -2.32
N VAL A 13 7.10 3.81 -2.82
CA VAL A 13 7.43 4.09 -4.23
C VAL A 13 8.91 4.41 -4.36
N LYS A 14 9.38 5.42 -3.64
CA LYS A 14 10.77 5.85 -3.65
C LYS A 14 11.08 6.80 -2.49
N ARG A 15 12.37 6.95 -2.19
CA ARG A 15 12.83 7.95 -1.23
C ARG A 15 12.56 9.37 -1.74
N ARG A 16 12.21 10.25 -0.80
CA ARG A 16 11.99 11.69 -1.03
C ARG A 16 12.77 12.50 0.00
N SER A 17 13.13 13.73 -0.36
CA SER A 17 13.68 14.68 0.60
C SER A 17 12.57 15.15 1.53
N LEU A 18 12.63 14.72 2.79
CA LEU A 18 11.64 15.04 3.82
C LEU A 18 12.25 16.03 4.83
N LYS A 19 11.46 17.00 5.29
CA LYS A 19 11.92 17.98 6.29
C LYS A 19 11.91 17.40 7.70
N ARG A 20 10.84 16.70 8.08
CA ARG A 20 10.61 16.23 9.44
C ARG A 20 11.39 14.95 9.74
N GLN A 21 12.08 14.91 10.88
CA GLN A 21 12.85 13.73 11.30
C GLN A 21 11.93 12.51 11.56
N SER A 22 10.72 12.73 12.07
CA SER A 22 9.71 11.68 12.24
C SER A 22 9.34 11.01 10.92
N SER A 23 9.12 11.79 9.85
CA SER A 23 8.82 11.26 8.52
C SER A 23 9.99 10.49 7.92
N LYS A 24 11.23 10.98 8.08
CA LYS A 24 12.43 10.24 7.66
C LYS A 24 12.54 8.87 8.36
N ARG A 25 12.31 8.85 9.68
CA ARG A 25 12.33 7.61 10.47
C ARG A 25 11.24 6.63 10.04
N LEU A 26 10.01 7.12 9.86
CA LEU A 26 8.89 6.29 9.41
C LEU A 26 9.14 5.74 8.00
N LEU A 27 9.63 6.56 7.07
CA LEU A 27 9.94 6.12 5.71
C LEU A 27 11.01 5.02 5.71
N LYS A 28 12.09 5.20 6.49
CA LYS A 28 13.14 4.19 6.63
C LYS A 28 12.60 2.88 7.19
N PHE A 29 11.70 2.95 8.18
CA PHE A 29 11.04 1.77 8.72
C PHE A 29 10.19 1.05 7.66
N ILE A 30 9.33 1.78 6.96
CA ILE A 30 8.43 1.23 5.92
C ILE A 30 9.23 0.58 4.80
N GLU A 31 10.25 1.28 4.28
CA GLU A 31 11.13 0.78 3.23
C GLU A 31 11.88 -0.48 3.66
N GLY A 32 12.43 -0.51 4.88
CA GLY A 32 13.14 -1.68 5.38
C GLY A 32 12.22 -2.88 5.62
N LYS A 33 10.99 -2.63 6.09
CA LYS A 33 10.05 -3.70 6.49
C LYS A 33 9.26 -4.28 5.32
N PHE A 34 8.73 -3.42 4.45
CA PHE A 34 7.81 -3.81 3.37
C PHE A 34 8.46 -3.75 1.99
N ARG A 35 9.64 -3.12 1.86
CA ARG A 35 10.34 -2.92 0.59
C ARG A 35 9.39 -2.28 -0.43
N THR A 36 9.18 -2.90 -1.58
CA THR A 36 8.28 -2.44 -2.65
C THR A 36 6.91 -3.12 -2.62
N LEU A 37 6.65 -4.01 -1.65
CA LEU A 37 5.38 -4.71 -1.54
C LEU A 37 4.32 -3.80 -0.89
N PRO A 38 3.04 -3.98 -1.25
CA PRO A 38 1.94 -3.30 -0.56
C PRO A 38 1.85 -3.68 0.91
N PHE A 39 1.41 -2.74 1.75
CA PHE A 39 1.19 -2.92 3.18
C PHE A 39 -0.07 -2.17 3.63
N ALA A 40 -0.64 -2.58 4.76
CA ALA A 40 -1.81 -1.92 5.34
C ALA A 40 -1.40 -0.96 6.48
N GLU A 41 -2.05 0.20 6.61
CA GLU A 41 -1.78 1.14 7.72
C GLU A 41 -1.95 0.45 9.09
N ARG A 42 -2.96 -0.43 9.22
CA ARG A 42 -3.21 -1.19 10.46
C ARG A 42 -2.01 -2.01 10.93
N TRP A 43 -1.07 -2.37 10.06
CA TRP A 43 0.14 -3.08 10.46
C TRP A 43 1.13 -2.17 11.18
N LEU A 44 1.13 -0.85 10.89
CA LEU A 44 1.95 0.13 11.59
C LEU A 44 1.56 0.28 13.06
N LEU A 45 0.27 0.09 13.38
CA LEU A 45 -0.23 0.12 14.77
C LEU A 45 0.44 -0.92 15.68
N ARG A 46 0.97 -2.01 15.12
CA ARG A 46 1.72 -3.03 15.88
C ARG A 46 3.10 -2.54 16.33
N TYR A 47 3.60 -1.46 15.72
CA TYR A 47 4.94 -0.93 15.95
C TYR A 47 4.92 0.46 16.59
N PHE A 48 3.89 1.25 16.30
CA PHE A 48 3.78 2.64 16.74
C PHE A 48 2.32 2.96 17.08
N PRO A 49 2.04 3.63 18.21
CA PRO A 49 0.74 4.25 18.46
C PRO A 49 0.40 5.24 17.34
N ARG A 50 -0.88 5.32 16.96
CA ARG A 50 -1.34 6.13 15.81
C ARG A 50 -0.93 7.58 15.93
N GLU A 51 -1.05 8.14 17.12
CA GLU A 51 -0.74 9.54 17.46
C GLU A 51 0.72 9.87 17.16
N LYS A 52 1.62 8.88 17.25
CA LYS A 52 3.06 9.06 17.04
C LYS A 52 3.45 9.04 15.57
N TYR A 53 2.72 8.34 14.69
CA TYR A 53 3.11 8.19 13.28
C TYR A 53 2.19 8.91 12.30
N TYR A 54 0.94 9.21 12.66
CA TYR A 54 -0.08 9.64 11.69
C TYR A 54 0.31 10.91 10.91
N SER A 55 0.80 11.94 11.59
CA SER A 55 1.24 13.18 10.92
C SER A 55 2.45 12.97 10.00
N ALA A 56 3.34 12.02 10.34
CA ALA A 56 4.46 11.65 9.49
C ALA A 56 3.97 10.84 8.28
N PHE A 57 2.99 9.96 8.46
CA PHE A 57 2.39 9.17 7.39
C PHE A 57 1.71 10.04 6.33
N LEU A 58 0.96 11.07 6.73
CA LEU A 58 0.37 12.05 5.82
C LEU A 58 1.43 12.82 5.01
N ASP A 59 2.55 13.17 5.64
CA ASP A 59 3.71 13.80 4.97
C ASP A 59 4.35 12.86 3.93
N LEU A 60 4.39 11.56 4.19
CA LEU A 60 4.90 10.58 3.22
C LEU A 60 3.96 10.42 2.01
N LEU A 61 2.64 10.51 2.22
CA LEU A 61 1.66 10.50 1.15
C LEU A 61 1.72 11.78 0.30
N SER A 62 1.73 12.95 0.94
CA SER A 62 1.79 14.23 0.23
C SER A 62 3.08 14.40 -0.58
N SER A 63 4.21 13.92 -0.05
CA SER A 63 5.50 13.91 -0.75
C SER A 63 5.60 12.87 -1.87
N LYS A 64 4.59 12.01 -2.05
CA LYS A 64 4.60 10.88 -3.00
C LYS A 64 5.80 9.94 -2.77
N ALA A 65 6.20 9.78 -1.50
CA ALA A 65 7.10 8.71 -1.07
C ALA A 65 6.33 7.39 -0.95
N LEU A 66 5.06 7.50 -0.53
CA LEU A 66 4.09 6.42 -0.54
C LEU A 66 3.02 6.67 -1.62
N MET A 67 2.49 5.57 -2.14
CA MET A 67 1.30 5.53 -2.98
C MET A 67 0.17 4.86 -2.19
N ALA A 68 -1.04 5.38 -2.32
CA ALA A 68 -2.25 4.79 -1.75
C ALA A 68 -3.03 4.05 -2.84
N TYR A 69 -3.58 2.88 -2.49
CA TYR A 69 -4.56 2.16 -3.30
C TYR A 69 -5.95 2.43 -2.73
N PRO A 70 -6.77 3.26 -3.40
CA PRO A 70 -8.12 3.54 -2.95
C PRO A 70 -8.97 2.28 -3.02
N VAL A 71 -10.01 2.22 -2.19
CA VAL A 71 -11.03 1.18 -2.31
C VAL A 71 -11.70 1.32 -3.67
N PHE A 72 -11.75 0.24 -4.45
CA PHE A 72 -12.50 0.22 -5.70
C PHE A 72 -13.97 -0.08 -5.43
N LEU A 73 -14.83 0.83 -5.87
CA LEU A 73 -16.28 0.69 -5.78
C LEU A 73 -16.83 0.32 -7.15
N GLU A 74 -17.78 -0.60 -7.21
CA GLU A 74 -18.57 -0.81 -8.43
C GLU A 74 -19.30 0.50 -8.77
N ALA A 75 -19.34 0.86 -10.06
CA ALA A 75 -19.76 2.19 -10.48
C ALA A 75 -21.28 2.42 -10.33
N SER A 76 -22.10 1.41 -10.62
CA SER A 76 -23.55 1.43 -10.46
C SER A 76 -24.02 0.94 -9.08
N GLY A 77 -23.11 0.39 -8.25
CA GLY A 77 -23.42 -0.19 -6.96
C GLY A 77 -23.86 -1.66 -7.04
N GLY A 78 -23.60 -2.32 -8.17
CA GLY A 78 -23.89 -3.73 -8.36
C GLY A 78 -23.05 -4.64 -7.46
N VAL A 79 -23.50 -5.89 -7.30
CA VAL A 79 -22.75 -6.94 -6.60
C VAL A 79 -21.52 -7.33 -7.44
N VAL A 80 -20.40 -7.56 -6.77
CA VAL A 80 -19.14 -7.99 -7.40
C VAL A 80 -18.75 -9.37 -6.89
N ALA A 81 -18.36 -10.26 -7.82
CA ALA A 81 -17.72 -11.53 -7.53
C ALA A 81 -16.31 -11.55 -8.16
N GLN A 82 -15.37 -12.28 -7.56
CA GLN A 82 -13.98 -12.38 -8.02
C GLN A 82 -13.47 -13.82 -7.87
N ALA A 83 -12.68 -14.28 -8.85
CA ALA A 83 -11.82 -15.45 -8.76
C ALA A 83 -10.42 -15.07 -9.26
N GLU A 84 -9.36 -15.66 -8.71
CA GLU A 84 -7.96 -15.33 -9.05
C GLU A 84 -7.08 -16.58 -8.93
N HIS A 85 -6.20 -16.77 -9.93
CA HIS A 85 -5.13 -17.77 -9.92
C HIS A 85 -3.80 -17.12 -10.29
N THR A 86 -2.70 -17.63 -9.74
CA THR A 86 -1.35 -17.32 -10.21
C THR A 86 -0.86 -18.41 -11.15
N ILE A 87 -0.34 -18.04 -12.32
CA ILE A 87 0.10 -18.98 -13.36
C ILE A 87 1.58 -18.72 -13.69
N LEU A 88 2.36 -19.80 -13.82
CA LEU A 88 3.70 -19.77 -14.39
C LEU A 88 3.64 -20.18 -15.86
N VAL A 89 4.06 -19.29 -16.76
CA VAL A 89 4.18 -19.58 -18.18
C VAL A 89 5.52 -20.26 -18.44
N SER A 90 5.50 -21.51 -18.89
CA SER A 90 6.68 -22.31 -19.21
C SER A 90 6.66 -22.74 -20.68
N HIS A 91 7.75 -23.37 -21.13
CA HIS A 91 7.84 -23.85 -22.52
C HIS A 91 6.81 -24.94 -22.86
N ASP A 92 6.45 -25.79 -21.90
CA ASP A 92 5.46 -26.87 -22.05
C ASP A 92 4.00 -26.40 -21.85
N GLY A 93 3.83 -25.11 -21.54
CA GLY A 93 2.54 -24.51 -21.28
C GLY A 93 2.42 -23.86 -19.91
N ALA A 94 1.17 -23.57 -19.54
CA ALA A 94 0.82 -22.86 -18.33
C ALA A 94 0.68 -23.81 -17.13
N ILE A 95 1.39 -23.50 -16.05
CA ILE A 95 1.29 -24.21 -14.77
C ILE A 95 0.49 -23.36 -13.79
N ILE A 96 -0.59 -23.91 -13.24
CA ILE A 96 -1.42 -23.25 -12.22
C ILE A 96 -0.75 -23.43 -10.85
N LEU A 97 -0.46 -22.33 -10.15
CA LEU A 97 0.27 -22.35 -8.86
C LEU A 97 -0.62 -22.28 -7.63
N THR A 98 -1.81 -21.69 -7.75
CA THR A 98 -2.79 -21.53 -6.66
C THR A 98 -4.11 -22.16 -7.02
#